data_AF-D3MR81-F1
#
_entry.id   AF-D3MR81-F1
#
_cell.length_a   1.000
_cell.length_b   1.000
_cell.length_c   1.000
_cell.angle_alpha   90.00
_cell.angle_beta   90.00
_cell.angle_gamma   90.00
#
_symmetry.space_group_name_H-M   'P 1'
#
loop_
_entity.id
_entity.type
_entity.pdbx_description
1 polymer ?
#
loop_
_entity_poly.entity_id
_entity_poly.type
_entity_poly.pdbx_seq_one_letter_code
_entity_poly.pdbx_strand_id
1 'polypeptide(L)'
;MKNRLEDKDYKMQTLKLALFLGELLIKNGAETYRVEDSVLRICKSRGYNHINCFTTPTVIIVSDDKFDGLCFMKTIVTRSINLNKLSILNNFSREFVNKVDPDMEEEIKELRRIDQLKAYPTSMYFLGTGLGSAGFAATLGGNQINTFILTAITSVIATYVYDKTLKYSSIVMFSTMLSTIIITVMGVLFYHLGFIDQPTALIVGSIMPLLPGVAFIKSMRDLISGNLMSGTARIFEVLMIITAIASGVALVLGIGGV
;
A
#
# COMPACT_ATOMS: atom_id res chain seq x y z
N MET A 1 -33.59 12.76 27.21
CA MET A 1 -32.42 12.20 26.50
C MET A 1 -31.61 11.40 27.50
N LYS A 2 -31.57 10.05 27.39
CA LYS A 2 -30.63 9.23 28.18
C LYS A 2 -29.21 9.75 27.93
N ASN A 3 -28.42 9.90 28.99
CA ASN A 3 -27.05 10.38 28.91
C ASN A 3 -26.21 9.36 28.12
N ARG A 4 -26.11 9.49 26.79
CA ARG A 4 -25.46 8.50 25.90
C ARG A 4 -23.98 8.24 26.23
N LEU A 5 -23.35 9.13 27.00
CA LEU A 5 -22.00 8.95 27.53
C LEU A 5 -21.91 7.76 28.50
N GLU A 6 -23.02 7.38 29.14
CA GLU A 6 -23.13 6.22 30.04
C GLU A 6 -23.65 4.96 29.34
N ASP A 7 -24.06 5.08 28.08
CA ASP A 7 -24.51 3.93 27.28
C ASP A 7 -23.31 3.10 26.81
N LYS A 8 -23.11 1.97 27.50
CA LYS A 8 -22.00 1.05 27.22
C LYS A 8 -22.07 0.48 25.80
N ASP A 9 -23.26 0.27 25.24
CA ASP A 9 -23.41 -0.32 23.91
C ASP A 9 -23.05 0.70 22.83
N TYR A 10 -23.50 1.94 22.97
CA TYR A 10 -23.15 3.02 22.03
C TYR A 10 -21.64 3.31 22.04
N LYS A 11 -21.01 3.29 23.22
CA LYS A 11 -19.55 3.43 23.35
C LYS A 11 -18.82 2.29 22.67
N MET A 12 -19.23 1.04 22.94
CA MET A 12 -18.66 -0.13 22.29
C MET A 12 -18.76 -0.06 20.76
N GLN A 13 -19.91 0.34 20.22
CA GLN A 13 -20.10 0.51 18.79
C GLN A 13 -19.21 1.60 18.20
N THR A 14 -19.04 2.72 18.91
CA THR A 14 -18.14 3.81 18.48
C THR A 14 -16.69 3.36 18.42
N LEU A 15 -16.20 2.64 19.44
CA LEU A 15 -14.84 2.09 19.42
C LEU A 15 -14.66 1.04 18.31
N LYS A 16 -15.67 0.20 18.05
CA LYS A 16 -15.65 -0.77 16.94
C LYS A 16 -15.57 -0.08 15.58
N LEU A 17 -16.35 0.99 15.37
CA LEU A 17 -16.29 1.79 14.15
C LEU A 17 -14.91 2.42 13.99
N ALA A 18 -14.37 3.04 15.05
CA ALA A 18 -13.07 3.68 15.03
C ALA A 18 -11.94 2.67 14.74
N LEU A 19 -11.96 1.51 15.41
CA LEU A 19 -11.04 0.41 15.16
C LEU A 19 -11.13 -0.09 13.71
N PHE A 20 -12.34 -0.25 13.18
CA PHE A 20 -12.53 -0.74 11.81
C PHE A 20 -12.05 0.29 10.78
N LEU A 21 -12.35 1.58 10.97
CA LEU A 21 -11.76 2.64 10.16
C LEU A 21 -10.23 2.59 10.21
N GLY A 22 -9.65 2.48 11.41
CA GLY A 22 -8.21 2.43 11.59
C GLY A 22 -7.57 1.22 10.91
N GLU A 23 -8.19 0.04 11.02
CA GLU A 23 -7.82 -1.16 10.27
C GLU A 23 -7.81 -0.89 8.75
N LEU A 24 -8.88 -0.29 8.21
CA LEU A 24 -8.98 0.00 6.78
C LEU A 24 -7.94 1.04 6.34
N LEU A 25 -7.68 2.07 7.15
CA LEU A 25 -6.66 3.06 6.85
C LEU A 25 -5.26 2.41 6.77
N ILE A 26 -4.89 1.55 7.73
CA ILE A 26 -3.60 0.84 7.71
C ILE A 26 -3.52 -0.11 6.51
N LYS A 27 -4.58 -0.90 6.27
CA LYS A 27 -4.66 -1.84 5.14
C LYS A 27 -4.46 -1.18 3.78
N ASN A 28 -4.86 0.07 3.63
CA ASN A 28 -4.75 0.86 2.40
C ASN A 28 -3.52 1.81 2.41
N GLY A 29 -2.65 1.70 3.41
CA GLY A 29 -1.35 2.35 3.45
C GLY A 29 -1.34 3.75 4.07
N ALA A 30 -2.23 4.05 5.02
CA ALA A 30 -2.14 5.28 5.79
C ALA A 30 -0.84 5.37 6.61
N GLU A 31 -0.47 6.60 6.95
CA GLU A 31 0.60 6.93 7.89
C GLU A 31 0.10 6.70 9.31
N THR A 32 0.94 6.13 10.18
CA THR A 32 0.56 5.70 11.53
C THR A 32 -0.09 6.84 12.33
N TYR A 33 0.54 8.01 12.36
CA TYR A 33 -0.01 9.17 13.08
C TYR A 33 -1.36 9.65 12.52
N ARG A 34 -1.61 9.51 11.21
CA ARG A 34 -2.90 9.87 10.60
C ARG A 34 -4.00 8.89 10.99
N VAL A 35 -3.66 7.62 11.15
CA VAL A 35 -4.60 6.61 11.64
C VAL A 35 -5.00 6.94 13.07
N GLU A 36 -4.01 7.17 13.94
CA GLU A 36 -4.25 7.51 15.34
C GLU A 36 -5.09 8.79 15.49
N ASP A 37 -4.73 9.86 14.76
CA ASP A 37 -5.50 11.10 14.72
C ASP A 37 -6.95 10.86 14.26
N SER A 38 -7.18 10.06 13.22
CA SER A 38 -8.53 9.77 12.71
C SER A 38 -9.38 8.98 13.72
N VAL A 39 -8.78 7.97 14.36
CA VAL A 39 -9.43 7.16 15.41
C VAL A 39 -9.79 8.02 16.61
N LEU A 40 -8.83 8.79 17.12
CA LEU A 40 -9.03 9.67 18.26
C LEU A 40 -10.06 10.75 17.95
N ARG A 41 -10.07 11.32 16.74
CA ARG A 41 -11.05 12.33 16.32
C ARG A 41 -12.48 11.77 16.29
N ILE A 42 -12.67 10.54 15.80
CA ILE A 42 -13.98 9.86 15.84
C ILE A 42 -14.46 9.64 17.27
N CYS A 43 -13.58 9.17 18.16
CA CYS A 43 -13.95 8.96 19.56
C CYS A 43 -14.30 10.28 20.26
N LYS A 44 -13.46 11.32 20.07
CA LYS A 44 -13.67 12.65 20.67
C LYS A 44 -14.94 13.32 20.18
N SER A 45 -15.32 13.18 18.90
CA SER A 45 -16.55 13.76 18.36
C SER A 45 -17.83 13.19 18.98
N ARG A 46 -17.75 12.03 19.66
CA ARG A 46 -18.82 11.41 20.42
C ARG A 46 -18.68 11.61 21.94
N GLY A 47 -17.74 12.45 22.38
CA GLY A 47 -17.50 12.78 23.79
C GLY A 47 -16.57 11.83 24.54
N TYR A 48 -15.92 10.89 23.85
CA TYR A 48 -14.94 9.97 24.45
C TYR A 48 -13.53 10.57 24.37
N ASN A 49 -13.17 11.38 25.37
CA ASN A 49 -11.89 12.11 25.40
C ASN A 49 -10.72 11.32 26.01
N HIS A 50 -11.00 10.24 26.74
CA HIS A 50 -10.01 9.40 27.43
C HIS A 50 -9.69 8.12 26.65
N ILE A 51 -9.63 8.20 25.32
CA ILE A 51 -9.27 7.06 24.47
C ILE A 51 -7.80 7.16 24.10
N ASN A 52 -7.08 6.06 24.27
CA ASN A 52 -5.72 5.85 23.80
C ASN A 52 -5.76 5.01 22.52
N CYS A 53 -4.91 5.35 21.55
CA CYS A 53 -4.75 4.61 20.32
C CYS A 53 -3.26 4.34 20.13
N PHE A 54 -2.90 3.09 19.85
CA PHE A 54 -1.55 2.69 19.52
C PHE A 54 -1.59 1.92 18.20
N THR A 55 -0.84 2.40 17.21
CA THR A 55 -0.82 1.80 15.89
C THR A 55 0.60 1.46 15.46
N THR A 56 0.73 0.28 14.85
CA THR A 56 1.90 -0.14 14.08
C THR A 56 1.44 -0.63 12.71
N PRO A 57 2.34 -0.92 11.76
CA PRO A 57 1.95 -1.54 10.50
C PRO A 57 1.19 -2.87 10.68
N THR A 58 1.38 -3.59 11.79
CA THR A 58 0.84 -4.93 12.02
C THR A 58 -0.28 -5.00 13.04
N VAL A 59 -0.47 -3.98 13.87
CA VAL A 59 -1.51 -3.98 14.91
C VAL A 59 -2.06 -2.58 15.14
N ILE A 60 -3.36 -2.50 15.38
CA ILE A 60 -4.02 -1.33 15.94
C ILE A 60 -4.69 -1.72 17.25
N ILE A 61 -4.50 -0.89 18.27
CA ILE A 61 -5.08 -1.03 19.60
C ILE A 61 -5.81 0.27 19.92
N VAL A 62 -7.08 0.15 20.31
CA VAL A 62 -7.91 1.26 20.79
C VAL A 62 -8.41 0.89 22.17
N SER A 63 -8.01 1.67 23.17
CA SER A 63 -8.35 1.41 24.56
C SER A 63 -8.91 2.66 25.23
N ASP A 64 -9.80 2.48 26.19
CA ASP A 64 -10.17 3.53 27.13
C ASP A 64 -9.15 3.57 28.28
N ASP A 65 -8.72 4.77 28.65
CA ASP A 65 -7.71 5.03 29.70
C ASP A 65 -8.26 4.79 31.12
N LYS A 66 -9.57 4.57 31.25
CA LYS A 66 -10.21 4.18 32.51
C LYS A 66 -9.86 2.74 32.90
N PHE A 67 -9.74 2.51 34.21
CA PHE A 67 -9.30 1.23 34.78
C PHE A 67 -10.20 0.03 34.42
N ASP A 68 -11.50 0.26 34.18
CA ASP A 68 -12.49 -0.72 33.74
C ASP A 68 -12.93 -0.50 32.26
N GLY A 69 -12.05 0.13 31.49
CA GLY A 69 -12.25 0.53 30.10
C GLY A 69 -12.27 -0.63 29.11
N LEU A 70 -12.95 -0.43 27.97
CA LEU A 70 -12.91 -1.36 26.85
C LEU A 70 -11.56 -1.25 26.13
N CYS A 71 -10.99 -2.39 25.74
CA CYS A 71 -9.81 -2.47 24.88
C CYS A 71 -10.13 -3.36 23.68
N PHE A 72 -9.93 -2.82 22.47
CA PHE A 72 -10.04 -3.57 21.23
C PHE A 72 -8.71 -3.57 20.50
N MET A 73 -8.37 -4.73 19.94
CA MET A 73 -7.16 -4.91 19.15
C MET A 73 -7.50 -5.60 17.83
N LYS A 74 -6.83 -5.18 16.77
CA LYS A 74 -6.88 -5.84 15.47
C LYS A 74 -5.48 -6.04 14.89
N THR A 75 -5.16 -7.28 14.56
CA THR A 75 -3.95 -7.62 13.80
C THR A 75 -4.19 -7.42 12.31
N ILE A 76 -3.24 -6.79 11.64
CA ILE A 76 -3.25 -6.49 10.21
C ILE A 76 -2.32 -7.45 9.49
N VAL A 77 -2.91 -8.43 8.80
CA VAL A 77 -2.19 -9.49 8.09
C VAL A 77 -1.81 -9.06 6.68
N THR A 78 -2.74 -8.42 5.97
CA THR A 78 -2.55 -7.98 4.58
C THR A 78 -2.53 -6.45 4.51
N ARG A 79 -1.59 -5.92 3.74
CA ARG A 79 -1.42 -4.49 3.51
C ARG A 79 -1.19 -4.26 2.02
N SER A 80 -1.78 -3.19 1.52
CA SER A 80 -1.56 -2.70 0.16
C SER A 80 -1.61 -1.18 0.18
N ILE A 81 -1.20 -0.55 -0.93
CA ILE A 81 -1.33 0.90 -1.08
C ILE A 81 -2.46 1.16 -2.06
N ASN A 82 -3.58 1.68 -1.55
CA ASN A 82 -4.70 2.10 -2.38
C ASN A 82 -5.08 3.53 -2.00
N LEU A 83 -4.50 4.48 -2.73
CA LEU A 83 -4.68 5.91 -2.45
C LEU A 83 -6.12 6.37 -2.66
N ASN A 84 -6.86 5.74 -3.57
CA ASN A 84 -8.27 6.06 -3.79
C ASN A 84 -9.11 5.68 -2.57
N LYS A 85 -9.02 4.42 -2.11
CA LYS A 85 -9.70 3.98 -0.86
C LYS A 85 -9.27 4.81 0.34
N LEU A 86 -7.97 5.10 0.46
CA LEU A 86 -7.45 5.95 1.51
C LEU A 86 -8.10 7.34 1.48
N SER A 87 -8.28 7.95 0.30
CA SER A 87 -8.96 9.24 0.16
C SER A 87 -10.43 9.15 0.61
N ILE A 88 -11.15 8.11 0.18
CA ILE A 88 -12.55 7.89 0.55
C ILE A 88 -12.69 7.71 2.08
N LEU A 89 -11.83 6.91 2.70
CA LEU A 89 -11.83 6.69 4.16
C LEU A 89 -11.51 7.97 4.95
N ASN A 90 -10.61 8.81 4.43
CA ASN A 90 -10.31 10.11 5.05
C ASN A 90 -11.52 11.06 4.97
N ASN A 91 -12.24 11.07 3.85
CA ASN A 91 -13.46 11.86 3.71
C ASN A 91 -14.55 11.35 4.66
N PHE A 92 -14.74 10.02 4.72
CA PHE A 92 -15.65 9.38 5.68
C PHE A 92 -15.36 9.83 7.12
N SER A 93 -14.10 9.81 7.56
CA SER A 93 -13.72 10.26 8.91
C SER A 93 -14.12 11.72 9.17
N ARG A 94 -13.87 12.62 8.20
CA ARG A 94 -14.22 14.05 8.32
C ARG A 94 -15.72 14.27 8.35
N GLU A 95 -16.47 13.57 7.50
CA GLU A 95 -17.93 13.68 7.45
C GLU A 95 -18.58 13.13 8.72
N PHE A 96 -18.13 11.96 9.21
CA PHE A 96 -18.66 11.33 10.41
C PHE A 96 -18.57 12.23 11.64
N VAL A 97 -17.47 12.97 11.79
CA VAL A 97 -17.25 13.90 12.91
C VAL A 97 -18.32 15.00 12.96
N ASN A 98 -18.82 15.43 11.81
CA ASN A 98 -19.83 16.49 11.70
C ASN A 98 -21.28 15.96 11.78
N LYS A 99 -21.50 14.64 11.70
CA LYS A 99 -22.85 14.06 11.82
C LYS A 99 -23.36 14.20 13.25
N VAL A 100 -24.59 14.68 13.38
CA VAL A 100 -25.36 14.68 14.63
C VAL A 100 -26.06 13.33 14.75
N ASP A 101 -25.81 12.62 15.85
CA ASP A 101 -26.44 11.33 16.17
C ASP A 101 -26.44 10.27 15.04
N PRO A 102 -25.27 9.89 14.49
CA PRO A 102 -25.22 8.85 13.46
C PRO A 102 -25.60 7.48 14.03
N ASP A 103 -26.27 6.68 13.20
CA ASP A 103 -26.50 5.26 13.44
C ASP A 103 -25.20 4.48 13.18
N MET A 104 -24.59 3.99 14.24
CA MET A 104 -23.30 3.29 14.17
C MET A 104 -23.35 2.03 13.30
N GLU A 105 -24.49 1.33 13.24
CA GLU A 105 -24.59 0.13 12.40
C GLU A 105 -24.54 0.48 10.91
N GLU A 106 -25.21 1.56 10.51
CA GLU A 106 -25.20 2.02 9.12
C GLU A 106 -23.82 2.56 8.72
N GLU A 107 -23.15 3.28 9.61
CA GLU A 107 -21.78 3.77 9.37
C GLU A 107 -20.77 2.61 9.25
N ILE A 108 -20.93 1.53 10.03
CA ILE A 108 -20.12 0.32 9.88
C ILE A 108 -20.42 -0.36 8.54
N LYS A 109 -21.68 -0.41 8.09
CA LYS A 109 -22.02 -0.95 6.76
C LYS A 109 -21.39 -0.13 5.65
N GLU A 110 -21.36 1.20 5.79
CA GLU A 110 -20.71 2.06 4.81
C GLU A 110 -19.20 1.81 4.72
N LEU A 111 -18.50 1.67 5.85
CA LEU A 111 -17.10 1.23 5.86
C LEU A 111 -16.90 -0.13 5.17
N ARG A 112 -17.82 -1.08 5.35
CA ARG A 112 -17.77 -2.38 4.64
C ARG A 112 -17.96 -2.21 3.13
N ARG A 113 -18.85 -1.31 2.69
CA ARG A 113 -19.02 -0.99 1.26
C ARG A 113 -17.73 -0.41 0.68
N ILE A 114 -17.10 0.54 1.39
CA ILE A 114 -15.82 1.13 1.00
C ILE A 114 -14.72 0.06 0.89
N ASP A 115 -14.65 -0.88 1.84
CA ASP A 115 -13.69 -1.99 1.79
C ASP A 115 -13.92 -2.91 0.58
N GLN A 116 -15.17 -3.10 0.16
CA GLN A 116 -15.54 -3.92 -1.00
C GLN A 116 -15.37 -3.22 -2.35
N LEU A 117 -15.12 -1.90 -2.38
CA LEU A 117 -14.89 -1.18 -3.63
C LEU A 117 -13.75 -1.84 -4.40
N LYS A 118 -14.02 -2.22 -5.64
CA LYS A 118 -12.98 -2.71 -6.54
C LYS A 118 -12.08 -1.53 -6.92
N ALA A 119 -10.80 -1.83 -7.08
CA ALA A 119 -9.88 -0.90 -7.70
C ALA A 119 -10.20 -0.78 -9.20
N TYR A 120 -9.21 -0.38 -9.99
CA TYR A 120 -9.33 -0.31 -11.44
C TYR A 120 -9.56 -1.70 -12.06
N PRO A 121 -10.26 -1.77 -13.21
CA PRO A 121 -10.30 -2.98 -14.02
C PRO A 121 -8.89 -3.47 -14.34
N THR A 122 -8.69 -4.79 -14.38
CA THR A 122 -7.39 -5.42 -14.63
C THR A 122 -6.75 -4.95 -15.95
N SER A 123 -7.56 -4.68 -16.97
CA SER A 123 -7.09 -4.13 -18.25
C SER A 123 -6.48 -2.74 -18.08
N MET A 124 -7.15 -1.84 -17.35
CA MET A 124 -6.66 -0.49 -17.08
C MET A 124 -5.38 -0.50 -16.23
N TYR A 125 -5.30 -1.43 -15.27
CA TYR A 125 -4.07 -1.66 -14.50
C TYR A 125 -2.89 -2.03 -15.40
N PHE A 126 -3.03 -3.05 -16.24
CA PHE A 126 -1.93 -3.46 -17.14
C PHE A 126 -1.60 -2.40 -18.21
N LEU A 127 -2.61 -1.74 -18.78
CA LEU A 127 -2.37 -0.65 -19.73
C LEU A 127 -1.61 0.52 -19.08
N GLY A 128 -2.03 0.92 -17.88
CA GLY A 128 -1.34 1.96 -17.11
C GLY A 128 0.10 1.57 -16.77
N THR A 129 0.32 0.31 -16.36
CA THR A 129 1.65 -0.24 -16.10
C THR A 129 2.55 -0.20 -17.33
N GLY A 130 2.04 -0.66 -18.47
CA GLY A 130 2.78 -0.66 -19.73
C GLY A 130 3.17 0.74 -20.19
N LEU A 131 2.18 1.64 -20.26
CA LEU A 131 2.41 3.02 -20.69
C LEU A 131 3.30 3.81 -19.72
N GLY A 132 3.11 3.63 -18.41
CA GLY A 132 3.94 4.28 -17.39
C GLY A 132 5.40 3.84 -17.47
N SER A 133 5.64 2.53 -17.59
CA SER A 133 6.99 1.95 -17.70
C SER A 133 7.69 2.40 -18.98
N ALA A 134 6.97 2.38 -20.11
CA ALA A 134 7.49 2.83 -21.40
C ALA A 134 7.76 4.35 -21.43
N GLY A 135 6.87 5.15 -20.83
CA GLY A 135 7.08 6.59 -20.65
C GLY A 135 8.32 6.89 -19.81
N PHE A 136 8.55 6.13 -18.73
CA PHE A 136 9.76 6.28 -17.92
C PHE A 136 11.03 5.86 -18.69
N ALA A 137 10.98 4.76 -19.45
CA ALA A 137 12.09 4.37 -20.32
C ALA A 137 12.45 5.45 -21.34
N ALA A 138 11.46 6.15 -21.91
CA ALA A 138 11.70 7.27 -22.82
C ALA A 138 12.50 8.39 -22.14
N THR A 139 12.22 8.71 -20.86
CA THR A 139 13.02 9.71 -20.11
C THR A 139 14.48 9.33 -19.91
N LEU A 140 14.81 8.03 -20.02
CA LEU A 140 16.17 7.49 -19.93
C LEU A 140 16.86 7.35 -21.30
N GLY A 141 16.29 7.94 -22.35
CA GLY A 141 16.82 7.85 -23.72
C GLY A 141 16.23 6.71 -24.55
N GLY A 142 15.29 5.92 -24.01
CA GLY A 142 14.54 4.87 -24.72
C GLY A 142 13.46 5.40 -25.67
N ASN A 143 13.76 6.45 -26.45
CA ASN A 143 12.78 7.18 -27.28
C ASN A 143 12.36 6.43 -28.55
N GLN A 144 13.01 5.32 -28.87
CA GLN A 144 12.70 4.51 -30.04
C GLN A 144 11.35 3.82 -29.88
N ILE A 145 10.58 3.77 -30.97
CA ILE A 145 9.26 3.12 -30.98
C ILE A 145 9.33 1.65 -30.54
N ASN A 146 10.38 0.93 -30.96
CA ASN A 146 10.62 -0.45 -30.57
C ASN A 146 10.85 -0.56 -29.06
N THR A 147 11.77 0.23 -28.51
CA THR A 147 12.06 0.25 -27.06
C THR A 147 10.82 0.61 -26.25
N PHE A 148 10.00 1.57 -26.70
CA PHE A 148 8.76 1.93 -26.05
C PHE A 148 7.76 0.76 -25.99
N ILE A 149 7.47 0.14 -27.14
CA ILE A 149 6.52 -0.98 -27.25
C ILE A 149 7.02 -2.20 -26.45
N LEU A 150 8.30 -2.55 -26.59
CA LEU A 150 8.89 -3.69 -25.91
C LEU A 150 8.96 -3.48 -24.39
N THR A 151 9.19 -2.25 -23.92
CA THR A 151 9.10 -1.92 -22.48
C THR A 151 7.67 -2.06 -21.97
N ALA A 152 6.68 -1.60 -22.72
CA ALA A 152 5.27 -1.74 -22.34
C ALA A 152 4.87 -3.22 -22.23
N ILE A 153 5.28 -4.06 -23.19
CA ILE A 153 5.00 -5.50 -23.17
C ILE A 153 5.75 -6.19 -22.02
N THR A 154 7.04 -5.90 -21.86
CA THR A 154 7.90 -6.51 -20.83
C THR A 154 7.38 -6.20 -19.43
N SER A 155 7.04 -4.94 -19.15
CA SER A 155 6.49 -4.53 -17.86
C SER A 155 5.14 -5.18 -17.55
N VAL A 156 4.25 -5.33 -18.54
CA VAL A 156 2.97 -6.05 -18.36
C VAL A 156 3.19 -7.52 -18.02
N ILE A 157 4.08 -8.20 -18.75
CA ILE A 157 4.42 -9.61 -18.49
C ILE A 157 5.04 -9.77 -17.10
N ALA A 158 6.02 -8.93 -16.76
CA ALA A 158 6.69 -8.97 -15.47
C ALA A 158 5.73 -8.70 -14.31
N THR A 159 4.79 -7.77 -14.48
CA THR A 159 3.76 -7.45 -13.47
C THR A 159 2.75 -8.58 -13.34
N TYR A 160 2.36 -9.22 -14.45
CA TYR A 160 1.51 -10.41 -14.40
C TYR A 160 2.18 -11.55 -13.61
N VAL A 161 3.48 -11.78 -13.85
CA VAL A 161 4.27 -12.77 -13.11
C VAL A 161 4.36 -12.39 -11.63
N TYR A 162 4.57 -11.11 -11.33
CA TYR A 162 4.61 -10.60 -9.96
C TYR A 162 3.30 -10.95 -9.23
N ASP A 163 2.16 -10.57 -9.80
CA ASP A 163 0.84 -10.77 -9.20
C ASP A 163 0.53 -12.25 -8.99
N LYS A 164 0.87 -13.11 -9.96
CA LYS A 164 0.70 -14.56 -9.85
C LYS A 164 1.57 -15.15 -8.77
N THR A 165 2.86 -14.81 -8.77
CA THR A 165 3.83 -15.33 -7.80
C THR A 165 3.48 -14.88 -6.39
N LEU A 166 3.02 -13.64 -6.23
CA LEU A 166 2.58 -13.12 -4.95
C LEU A 166 1.34 -13.84 -4.45
N LYS A 167 0.40 -14.16 -5.34
CA LYS A 167 -0.79 -14.94 -4.99
C LYS A 167 -0.47 -16.35 -4.48
N TYR A 168 0.56 -17.00 -5.02
CA TYR A 168 0.95 -18.37 -4.63
C TYR A 168 1.90 -18.41 -3.44
N SER A 169 2.94 -17.58 -3.44
CA SER A 169 3.99 -17.59 -2.41
C SER A 169 3.64 -16.76 -1.18
N SER A 170 2.83 -15.70 -1.35
CA SER A 170 2.63 -14.63 -0.37
C SER A 170 3.91 -13.90 0.06
N ILE A 171 5.02 -14.04 -0.69
CA ILE A 171 6.33 -13.45 -0.36
C ILE A 171 6.68 -12.39 -1.42
N VAL A 172 6.65 -11.12 -1.02
CA VAL A 172 6.93 -9.96 -1.90
C VAL A 172 8.33 -10.05 -2.50
N MET A 173 9.35 -10.32 -1.67
CA MET A 173 10.75 -10.39 -2.10
C MET A 173 10.95 -11.39 -3.25
N PHE A 174 10.35 -12.58 -3.13
CA PHE A 174 10.47 -13.64 -4.12
C PHE A 174 9.76 -13.27 -5.44
N SER A 175 8.54 -12.74 -5.35
CA SER A 175 7.79 -12.25 -6.52
C SER A 175 8.54 -11.15 -7.25
N THR A 176 9.11 -10.18 -6.52
CA THR A 176 9.93 -9.12 -7.10
C THR A 176 11.17 -9.67 -7.80
N MET A 177 11.89 -10.60 -7.18
CA MET A 177 13.07 -11.22 -7.77
C MET A 177 12.74 -11.95 -9.07
N LEU A 178 11.65 -12.74 -9.11
CA LEU A 178 11.27 -13.48 -10.31
C LEU A 178 10.86 -12.55 -11.45
N SER A 179 10.09 -11.49 -11.16
CA SER A 179 9.70 -10.50 -12.16
C SER A 179 10.89 -9.72 -12.71
N THR A 180 11.87 -9.38 -11.88
CA THR A 180 13.09 -8.68 -12.33
C THR A 180 14.02 -9.57 -13.15
N ILE A 181 14.08 -10.87 -12.87
CA ILE A 181 14.74 -11.84 -13.75
C ILE A 181 14.10 -11.82 -15.14
N ILE A 182 12.77 -11.88 -15.22
CA ILE A 182 12.05 -11.86 -16.51
C ILE A 182 12.30 -10.56 -17.27
N ILE A 183 12.23 -9.42 -16.59
CA ILE A 183 12.54 -8.11 -17.19
C ILE A 183 13.94 -8.13 -17.82
N THR A 184 14.92 -8.60 -17.06
CA THR A 184 16.32 -8.59 -17.50
C THR A 184 16.56 -9.57 -18.64
N VAL A 185 15.96 -10.77 -18.59
CA VAL A 185 16.02 -11.76 -19.67
C VAL A 185 15.43 -11.19 -20.96
N MET A 186 14.26 -10.54 -20.89
CA MET A 186 13.64 -9.92 -22.07
C MET A 186 14.49 -8.78 -22.63
N GLY A 187 15.07 -7.93 -21.76
CA GLY A 187 15.97 -6.86 -22.18
C GLY A 187 17.21 -7.37 -22.91
N VAL A 188 17.90 -8.35 -22.34
CA VAL A 188 19.09 -8.98 -22.94
C VAL A 188 18.74 -9.69 -24.24
N LEU A 189 17.62 -10.42 -24.28
CA LEU A 189 17.15 -11.11 -25.48
C LEU A 189 16.87 -10.12 -26.63
N PHE A 190 16.14 -9.05 -26.37
CA PHE A 190 15.81 -8.06 -27.41
C PHE A 190 17.04 -7.28 -27.89
N TYR A 191 18.03 -7.08 -27.03
CA TYR A 191 19.31 -6.51 -27.42
C TYR A 191 20.06 -7.44 -28.37
N HIS A 192 20.23 -8.73 -28.03
CA HIS A 192 20.93 -9.67 -28.91
C HIS A 192 20.21 -9.96 -30.23
N LEU A 193 18.88 -9.85 -30.27
CA LEU A 193 18.10 -9.95 -31.50
C LEU A 193 18.16 -8.68 -32.36
N GLY A 194 18.79 -7.60 -31.88
CA GLY A 194 18.90 -6.32 -32.59
C GLY A 194 17.60 -5.52 -32.65
N PHE A 195 16.63 -5.79 -31.76
CA PHE A 195 15.38 -5.02 -31.71
C PHE A 195 15.51 -3.70 -30.95
N ILE A 196 16.51 -3.61 -30.05
CA ILE A 196 16.83 -2.42 -29.27
C ILE A 196 18.35 -2.20 -29.24
N ASP A 197 18.77 -0.93 -29.21
CA ASP A 197 20.20 -0.59 -29.20
C ASP A 197 20.84 -0.73 -27.81
N GLN A 198 20.06 -0.49 -26.76
CA GLN A 198 20.52 -0.54 -25.37
C GLN A 198 19.47 -1.17 -24.47
N PRO A 199 19.81 -2.23 -23.72
CA PRO A 199 18.84 -2.90 -22.83
C PRO A 199 18.52 -2.08 -21.58
N THR A 200 19.39 -1.14 -21.18
CA THR A 200 19.28 -0.37 -19.94
C THR A 200 17.96 0.39 -19.81
N ALA A 201 17.54 1.12 -20.85
CA ALA A 201 16.30 1.90 -20.79
C ALA A 201 15.06 1.00 -20.60
N LEU A 202 15.03 -0.15 -21.29
CA LEU A 202 13.94 -1.13 -21.16
C LEU A 202 13.93 -1.78 -19.78
N ILE A 203 15.09 -2.22 -19.28
CA ILE A 203 15.21 -2.88 -17.97
C ILE A 203 14.79 -1.91 -16.86
N VAL A 204 15.38 -0.71 -16.82
CA VAL A 204 15.07 0.28 -15.78
C VAL A 204 13.62 0.76 -15.87
N GLY A 205 13.11 0.97 -17.10
CA GLY A 205 11.71 1.29 -17.35
C GLY A 205 10.75 0.24 -16.80
N SER A 206 11.02 -1.03 -17.11
CA SER A 206 10.15 -2.14 -16.74
C SER A 206 10.19 -2.51 -15.26
N ILE A 207 11.26 -2.12 -14.53
CA ILE A 207 11.37 -2.30 -13.08
C ILE A 207 10.49 -1.30 -12.31
N MET A 208 10.15 -0.16 -12.92
CA MET A 208 9.46 0.95 -12.24
C MET A 208 8.21 0.55 -11.43
N PRO A 209 7.30 -0.33 -11.91
CA PRO A 209 6.12 -0.76 -11.15
C PRO A 209 6.46 -1.52 -9.86
N LEU A 210 7.66 -2.12 -9.79
CA LEU A 210 8.13 -2.93 -8.66
C LEU A 210 8.86 -2.08 -7.61
N LEU A 211 9.17 -0.81 -7.91
CA LEU A 211 9.91 0.06 -7.01
C LEU A 211 9.06 0.41 -5.77
N PRO A 212 9.59 0.20 -4.55
CA PRO A 212 8.86 0.48 -3.32
C PRO A 212 8.89 1.97 -2.94
N GLY A 213 8.75 2.89 -3.92
CA GLY A 213 8.95 4.32 -3.74
C GLY A 213 8.00 4.96 -2.72
N VAL A 214 6.71 4.60 -2.76
CA VAL A 214 5.73 5.10 -1.79
C VAL A 214 6.01 4.57 -0.38
N ALA A 215 6.44 3.31 -0.26
CA ALA A 215 6.80 2.73 1.04
C ALA A 215 8.06 3.41 1.61
N PHE A 216 9.06 3.69 0.78
CA PHE A 216 10.27 4.41 1.16
C PHE A 216 9.95 5.80 1.72
N ILE A 217 9.19 6.62 0.98
CA ILE A 217 8.81 7.98 1.41
C ILE A 217 8.07 7.93 2.76
N LYS A 218 7.13 6.98 2.92
CA LYS A 218 6.38 6.81 4.17
C LYS A 218 7.28 6.42 5.33
N SER A 219 8.22 5.51 5.09
CA SER A 219 9.14 5.04 6.12
C SER A 219 10.06 6.16 6.63
N MET A 220 10.57 7.00 5.72
CA MET A 220 11.34 8.20 6.08
C MET A 220 10.50 9.18 6.90
N ARG A 221 9.25 9.43 6.49
CA ARG A 221 8.35 10.29 7.24
C ARG A 221 8.07 9.75 8.65
N ASP A 222 7.76 8.46 8.77
CA ASP A 222 7.51 7.83 10.06
C ASP A 222 8.71 7.98 11.00
N LEU A 223 9.95 7.80 10.50
CA LEU A 223 11.16 8.04 11.29
C LEU A 223 11.29 9.50 11.72
N ILE A 224 11.11 10.45 10.80
CA ILE A 224 11.21 11.90 11.08
C ILE A 224 10.16 12.32 12.11
N SER A 225 8.96 11.75 12.06
CA SER A 225 7.87 12.00 13.00
C SER A 225 8.03 11.28 14.35
N GLY A 226 9.10 10.52 14.58
CA GLY A 226 9.35 9.79 15.83
C GLY A 226 8.63 8.44 15.95
N ASN A 227 7.94 7.97 14.90
CA ASN A 227 7.31 6.64 14.85
C ASN A 227 8.34 5.55 14.52
N LEU A 228 9.34 5.37 15.39
CA LEU A 228 10.53 4.58 15.12
C LEU A 228 10.22 3.13 14.74
N MET A 229 9.34 2.44 15.50
CA MET A 229 8.99 1.04 15.24
C MET A 229 8.34 0.83 13.86
N SER A 230 7.47 1.77 13.44
CA SER A 230 6.83 1.73 12.12
C SER A 230 7.85 2.04 11.01
N GLY A 231 8.65 3.09 11.21
CA GLY A 231 9.65 3.54 10.25
C GLY A 231 10.72 2.49 9.97
N THR A 232 11.30 1.89 11.02
CA THR A 232 12.33 0.85 10.88
C THR A 232 11.79 -0.40 10.19
N ALA A 233 10.59 -0.85 10.54
CA ALA A 233 9.96 -2.00 9.91
C ALA A 233 9.75 -1.79 8.40
N ARG A 234 9.24 -0.61 8.01
CA ARG A 234 9.00 -0.27 6.59
C ARG A 234 10.30 -0.07 5.81
N ILE A 235 11.35 0.50 6.40
CA ILE A 235 12.67 0.61 5.76
C ILE A 235 13.23 -0.78 5.47
N PHE A 236 13.15 -1.68 6.43
CA PHE A 236 13.65 -3.04 6.24
C PHE A 236 12.91 -3.75 5.10
N GLU A 237 11.58 -3.59 5.03
CA GLU A 237 10.77 -4.07 3.90
C GLU A 237 11.24 -3.50 2.56
N VAL A 238 11.47 -2.19 2.49
CA VAL A 238 11.99 -1.51 1.28
C VAL A 238 13.35 -2.06 0.87
N LEU A 239 14.27 -2.25 1.81
CA LEU A 239 15.61 -2.76 1.54
C LEU A 239 15.58 -4.20 1.01
N MET A 240 14.70 -5.05 1.55
CA MET A 240 14.51 -6.41 1.02
C MET A 240 14.03 -6.39 -0.43
N ILE A 241 13.09 -5.51 -0.78
CA ILE A 241 12.59 -5.36 -2.15
C ILE A 241 13.69 -4.86 -3.08
N ILE A 242 14.45 -3.83 -2.70
CA ILE A 242 15.57 -3.31 -3.50
C ILE A 242 16.63 -4.38 -3.71
N THR A 243 16.95 -5.16 -2.68
CA THR A 243 17.91 -6.26 -2.76
C THR A 243 17.43 -7.36 -3.71
N ALA A 244 16.13 -7.68 -3.70
CA ALA A 244 15.54 -8.61 -4.65
C ALA A 244 15.64 -8.13 -6.10
N ILE A 245 15.38 -6.84 -6.34
CA ILE A 245 15.53 -6.22 -7.66
C ILE A 245 16.98 -6.33 -8.13
N ALA A 246 17.93 -5.87 -7.30
CA ALA A 246 19.35 -5.90 -7.62
C ALA A 246 19.85 -7.32 -7.90
N SER A 247 19.43 -8.29 -7.09
CA SER A 247 19.82 -9.69 -7.25
C SER A 247 19.25 -10.31 -8.52
N GLY A 248 17.98 -10.04 -8.85
CA GLY A 248 17.35 -10.56 -10.07
C GLY A 248 18.00 -10.01 -11.35
N VAL A 249 18.35 -8.72 -11.35
CA VAL A 249 19.08 -8.10 -12.47
C VAL A 249 20.50 -8.65 -12.57
N ALA A 250 21.25 -8.67 -11.45
CA ALA A 250 22.65 -9.11 -11.44
C ALA A 250 22.82 -10.57 -11.87
N LEU A 251 21.91 -11.45 -11.47
CA LEU A 251 21.93 -12.86 -11.86
C LEU A 251 21.88 -13.04 -13.37
N VAL A 252 21.01 -12.29 -14.05
CA VAL A 252 20.82 -12.43 -15.50
C VAL A 252 21.94 -11.73 -16.26
N LEU A 253 22.35 -10.52 -15.87
CA LEU A 253 23.46 -9.82 -16.54
C LEU A 253 24.78 -10.59 -16.41
N GLY A 254 25.05 -11.17 -15.24
CA GLY A 254 26.25 -11.98 -15.01
C GLY A 254 26.33 -13.24 -15.88
N ILE A 255 25.19 -13.80 -16.30
CA ILE A 255 25.12 -14.96 -17.20
C ILE A 255 25.01 -14.52 -18.68
N GLY A 256 24.31 -13.42 -18.94
CA GLY A 256 23.93 -12.94 -20.26
C GLY A 256 25.04 -12.21 -21.03
N GLY A 257 26.14 -11.84 -20.38
CA GLY A 257 27.30 -11.27 -21.06
C GLY A 257 27.05 -9.89 -21.68
N VAL A 258 26.30 -9.04 -20.98
CA VAL A 258 26.07 -7.62 -21.31
C VAL A 258 26.63 -6.74 -20.21
#